data_AF-A0A2A4R7I9-F1
#
_entry.id   AF-A0A2A4R7I9-F1
#
_cell.length_a   1.000
_cell.length_b   1.000
_cell.length_c   1.000
_cell.angle_alpha   90.00
_cell.angle_beta   90.00
_cell.angle_gamma   90.00
#
_symmetry.space_group_name_H-M   'P 1'
#
loop_
_entity.id
_entity.type
_entity.pdbx_description
1 polymer ?
#
loop_
_entity_poly.entity_id
_entity_poly.type
_entity_poly.pdbx_seq_one_letter_code
_entity_poly.pdbx_strand_id
1 'polypeptide(L)'
;MATENSASQNLQPKPILSYIMDIPNLCSLAGLGCTLLAIYFIIIGIYPAAMIGMIWAVAFDWADGLIARRMKGRTGSDSAFGGQLDLLIDIVSYGITPAILILSYGKFDPIFLPVAFIMLVAGVIRLSYFSTFGLADGSKYTGLAIDNNSIFLVFVFLFDGLFNEGIFSIILCVCGLGLAALNVSQIKTPKLSGNPVNVCILAAYTIGITIIYGWKIF
;
A
#
# COMPACT_ATOMS: atom_id res chain seq x y z
N MET A 1 32.75 -41.65 -6.35
CA MET A 1 32.47 -41.63 -4.91
C MET A 1 31.66 -40.36 -4.65
N ALA A 2 30.38 -40.51 -4.26
CA ALA A 2 29.35 -39.53 -3.89
C ALA A 2 29.03 -38.38 -4.88
N THR A 3 27.99 -38.45 -5.73
CA THR A 3 26.57 -38.10 -5.48
C THR A 3 26.33 -36.73 -4.82
N GLU A 4 26.34 -35.66 -5.61
CA GLU A 4 25.53 -34.47 -5.33
C GLU A 4 24.20 -34.60 -6.09
N ASN A 5 23.28 -35.34 -5.48
CA ASN A 5 21.85 -35.18 -5.73
C ASN A 5 21.44 -33.81 -5.19
N SER A 6 21.65 -32.73 -5.97
CA SER A 6 20.91 -31.50 -5.75
C SER A 6 19.47 -31.79 -6.15
N ALA A 7 18.68 -32.27 -5.19
CA ALA A 7 17.26 -32.49 -5.34
C ALA A 7 16.62 -31.20 -5.86
N SER A 8 16.37 -31.16 -7.17
CA SER A 8 15.36 -30.31 -7.78
C SER A 8 14.06 -30.70 -7.10
N GLN A 9 13.71 -30.01 -6.01
CA GLN A 9 12.44 -30.18 -5.34
C GLN A 9 11.37 -29.98 -6.41
N ASN A 10 10.68 -31.06 -6.76
CA ASN A 10 9.51 -31.05 -7.63
C ASN A 10 8.43 -30.22 -6.93
N LEU A 11 8.44 -28.92 -7.15
CA LEU A 11 7.37 -28.00 -6.81
C LEU A 11 6.22 -28.29 -7.79
N GLN A 12 5.46 -29.35 -7.51
CA GLN A 12 4.19 -29.59 -8.17
C GLN A 12 3.32 -28.33 -7.95
N PRO A 13 2.91 -27.62 -9.02
CA PRO A 13 2.11 -26.42 -8.87
C PRO A 13 0.76 -26.80 -8.26
N LYS A 14 0.50 -26.32 -7.04
CA LYS A 14 -0.82 -26.39 -6.43
C LYS A 14 -1.85 -25.70 -7.35
N PRO A 15 -3.12 -26.12 -7.36
CA PRO A 15 -4.16 -25.42 -8.10
C PRO A 15 -4.21 -23.95 -7.65
N ILE A 16 -4.41 -23.03 -8.59
CA ILE A 16 -4.30 -21.56 -8.37
C ILE A 16 -5.14 -21.09 -7.16
N LEU A 17 -6.36 -21.60 -7.02
CA LEU A 17 -7.24 -21.25 -5.90
C LEU A 17 -6.71 -21.72 -4.53
N SER A 18 -5.83 -22.71 -4.47
CA SER A 18 -5.25 -23.19 -3.21
C SER A 18 -4.44 -22.11 -2.51
N TYR A 19 -3.86 -21.16 -3.26
CA TYR A 19 -3.10 -20.05 -2.68
C TYR A 19 -3.99 -18.98 -2.05
N ILE A 20 -5.31 -18.97 -2.32
CA ILE A 20 -6.27 -18.08 -1.66
C ILE A 20 -6.57 -18.58 -0.23
N MET A 21 -6.47 -19.89 0.01
CA MET A 21 -6.75 -20.48 1.33
C MET A 21 -5.65 -20.18 2.36
N ASP A 22 -4.53 -19.62 1.93
CA ASP A 22 -3.52 -19.06 2.82
C ASP A 22 -4.09 -17.81 3.52
N ILE A 23 -4.15 -17.85 4.85
CA ILE A 23 -4.68 -16.77 5.68
C ILE A 23 -4.04 -15.39 5.35
N PRO A 24 -2.71 -15.28 5.16
CA PRO A 24 -2.11 -14.01 4.79
C PRO A 24 -2.60 -13.52 3.43
N ASN A 25 -2.67 -14.39 2.43
CA ASN A 25 -3.07 -14.02 1.07
C ASN A 25 -4.55 -13.61 1.02
N LEU A 26 -5.42 -14.26 1.81
CA LEU A 26 -6.82 -13.85 1.95
C LEU A 26 -6.93 -12.44 2.57
N CYS A 27 -6.06 -12.11 3.52
CA CYS A 27 -6.01 -10.78 4.12
C CYS A 27 -5.52 -9.73 3.12
N SER A 28 -4.49 -10.01 2.32
CA SER A 28 -4.06 -9.12 1.24
C SER A 28 -5.17 -8.90 0.21
N LEU A 29 -5.91 -9.96 -0.15
CA LEU A 29 -7.07 -9.86 -1.05
C LEU A 29 -8.23 -9.05 -0.45
N ALA A 30 -8.46 -9.11 0.86
CA ALA A 30 -9.41 -8.24 1.53
C ALA A 30 -8.97 -6.77 1.45
N GLY A 31 -7.67 -6.50 1.64
CA GLY A 31 -7.06 -5.19 1.40
C GLY A 31 -7.27 -4.69 -0.02
N LEU A 32 -7.08 -5.55 -1.02
CA LEU A 32 -7.38 -5.24 -2.44
C LEU A 32 -8.86 -4.90 -2.65
N GLY A 33 -9.78 -5.58 -1.96
CA GLY A 33 -11.20 -5.24 -1.98
C GLY A 33 -11.48 -3.83 -1.44
N CYS A 34 -10.83 -3.44 -0.35
CA CYS A 34 -10.90 -2.07 0.19
C CYS A 34 -10.33 -1.05 -0.79
N THR A 35 -9.23 -1.37 -1.46
CA THR A 35 -8.63 -0.54 -2.51
C THR A 35 -9.57 -0.36 -3.70
N LEU A 36 -10.24 -1.42 -4.17
CA LEU A 36 -11.23 -1.32 -5.24
C LEU A 36 -12.38 -0.38 -4.87
N LEU A 37 -12.92 -0.51 -3.65
CA LEU A 37 -13.95 0.39 -3.14
C LEU A 37 -13.44 1.82 -3.05
N ALA A 38 -12.20 2.03 -2.60
CA ALA A 38 -11.60 3.35 -2.53
C ALA A 38 -11.52 4.00 -3.92
N ILE A 39 -10.99 3.30 -4.92
CA ILE A 39 -10.91 3.79 -6.31
C ILE A 39 -12.32 4.11 -6.84
N TYR A 40 -13.29 3.23 -6.61
CA TYR A 40 -14.68 3.48 -7.01
C TYR A 40 -15.21 4.79 -6.42
N PHE A 41 -15.05 4.98 -5.10
CA PHE A 41 -15.50 6.19 -4.41
C PHE A 41 -14.75 7.45 -4.83
N ILE A 42 -13.46 7.35 -5.16
CA ILE A 42 -12.68 8.45 -5.74
C ILE A 42 -13.33 8.90 -7.06
N ILE A 43 -13.58 7.96 -7.97
CA ILE A 43 -14.10 8.25 -9.32
C ILE A 43 -15.48 8.90 -9.27
N ILE A 44 -16.36 8.47 -8.37
CA ILE A 44 -17.68 9.07 -8.21
C ILE A 44 -17.68 10.34 -7.34
N GLY A 45 -16.52 10.78 -6.86
CA GLY A 45 -16.34 12.02 -6.09
C GLY A 45 -16.74 11.95 -4.62
N ILE A 46 -17.00 10.75 -4.07
CA ILE A 46 -17.32 10.55 -2.65
C ILE A 46 -16.01 10.29 -1.88
N TYR A 47 -15.19 11.34 -1.76
CA TYR A 47 -13.87 11.24 -1.15
C TYR A 47 -13.86 10.76 0.32
N PRO A 48 -14.84 11.09 1.19
CA PRO A 48 -14.89 10.53 2.54
C PRO A 48 -14.88 9.00 2.57
N ALA A 49 -15.71 8.35 1.74
CA ALA A 49 -15.75 6.90 1.64
C ALA A 49 -14.46 6.33 1.04
N ALA A 50 -13.84 7.05 0.10
CA ALA A 50 -12.54 6.68 -0.43
C ALA A 50 -11.44 6.67 0.63
N MET A 51 -11.39 7.71 1.50
CA MET A 51 -10.39 7.80 2.56
C MET A 51 -10.49 6.63 3.55
N ILE A 52 -11.72 6.20 3.86
CA ILE A 52 -11.98 5.00 4.67
C ILE A 52 -11.41 3.77 3.95
N GLY A 53 -11.75 3.56 2.67
CA GLY A 53 -11.23 2.42 1.90
C GLY A 53 -9.69 2.39 1.85
N MET A 54 -9.05 3.54 1.60
CA MET A 54 -7.59 3.66 1.55
C MET A 54 -6.93 3.28 2.88
N ILE A 55 -7.46 3.74 4.02
CA ILE A 55 -6.83 3.43 5.32
C ILE A 55 -7.08 1.99 5.76
N TRP A 56 -8.21 1.41 5.37
CA TRP A 56 -8.50 0.00 5.63
C TRP A 56 -7.60 -0.93 4.79
N ALA A 57 -7.27 -0.56 3.55
CA ALA A 57 -6.28 -1.28 2.76
C ALA A 57 -4.92 -1.37 3.48
N VAL A 58 -4.45 -0.25 4.04
CA VAL A 58 -3.22 -0.22 4.88
C VAL A 58 -3.34 -1.11 6.11
N ALA A 59 -4.48 -1.09 6.79
CA ALA A 59 -4.69 -1.91 7.97
C ALA A 59 -4.62 -3.41 7.65
N PHE A 60 -5.18 -3.85 6.51
CA PHE A 60 -5.16 -5.24 6.09
C PHE A 60 -3.76 -5.71 5.63
N ASP A 61 -3.01 -4.88 4.91
CA ASP A 61 -1.62 -5.14 4.53
C ASP A 61 -0.74 -5.33 5.79
N TRP A 62 -0.83 -4.41 6.76
CA TRP A 62 -0.05 -4.57 8.00
C TRP A 62 -0.46 -5.80 8.82
N ALA A 63 -1.74 -6.15 8.79
CA ALA A 63 -2.26 -7.36 9.44
C ALA A 63 -1.74 -8.63 8.75
N ASP A 64 -1.77 -8.68 7.42
CA ASP A 64 -1.31 -9.85 6.66
C ASP A 64 0.19 -10.10 6.87
N GLY A 65 1.00 -9.03 6.92
CA GLY A 65 2.43 -9.13 7.11
C GLY A 65 2.77 -9.58 8.52
N LEU A 66 1.95 -9.23 9.51
CA LEU A 66 2.08 -9.74 10.88
C LEU A 66 1.69 -11.22 10.96
N ILE A 67 0.59 -11.63 10.31
CA ILE A 67 0.14 -13.03 10.27
C ILE A 67 1.19 -13.90 9.58
N ALA A 68 1.69 -13.48 8.42
CA ALA A 68 2.73 -14.17 7.66
C ALA A 68 4.00 -14.39 8.50
N ARG A 69 4.42 -13.40 9.30
CA ARG A 69 5.58 -13.51 10.20
C ARG A 69 5.36 -14.44 11.39
N ARG A 70 4.12 -14.58 11.86
CA ARG A 70 3.78 -15.44 13.01
C ARG A 70 3.53 -16.89 12.61
N MET A 71 3.16 -17.16 11.37
CA MET A 71 2.95 -18.53 10.87
C MET A 71 4.29 -19.26 10.69
N LYS A 72 4.58 -20.18 11.61
CA LYS A 72 5.69 -21.14 11.47
C LYS A 72 5.21 -22.32 10.61
N GLY A 73 5.80 -22.51 9.42
CA GLY A 73 5.53 -23.68 8.57
C GLY A 73 5.01 -23.40 7.15
N ARG A 74 5.08 -22.15 6.64
CA ARG A 74 4.80 -21.91 5.21
C ARG A 74 5.80 -22.69 4.35
N THR A 75 5.31 -23.39 3.33
CA THR A 75 6.21 -23.99 2.32
C THR A 75 6.87 -22.86 1.54
N GLY A 76 8.10 -23.06 1.05
CA GLY A 76 8.84 -22.02 0.33
C GLY A 76 8.07 -21.44 -0.87
N SER A 77 7.24 -22.26 -1.51
CA SER A 77 6.33 -21.86 -2.60
C SER A 77 5.27 -20.85 -2.17
N ASP A 78 4.63 -21.08 -1.03
CA ASP A 78 3.49 -20.31 -0.56
C ASP A 78 3.94 -18.93 -0.08
N SER A 79 5.14 -18.87 0.52
CA SER A 79 5.79 -17.62 0.89
C SER A 79 6.22 -16.81 -0.35
N ALA A 80 6.77 -17.47 -1.38
CA ALA A 80 7.20 -16.79 -2.60
C ALA A 80 6.01 -16.23 -3.40
N PHE A 81 4.93 -17.02 -3.53
CA PHE A 81 3.70 -16.58 -4.17
C PHE A 81 3.07 -15.41 -3.40
N GLY A 82 2.96 -15.53 -2.07
CA GLY A 82 2.41 -14.47 -1.22
C GLY A 82 3.17 -13.15 -1.36
N GLY A 83 4.51 -13.19 -1.41
CA GLY A 83 5.31 -11.98 -1.62
C GLY A 83 5.12 -11.32 -2.99
N GLN A 84 4.87 -12.10 -4.04
CA GLN A 84 4.56 -11.54 -5.37
C GLN A 84 3.13 -10.98 -5.43
N LEU A 85 2.17 -11.67 -4.81
CA LEU A 85 0.80 -11.20 -4.69
C LEU A 85 0.75 -9.85 -3.94
N ASP A 86 1.46 -9.76 -2.82
CA ASP A 86 1.57 -8.55 -2.00
C ASP A 86 2.14 -7.38 -2.81
N LEU A 87 3.23 -7.59 -3.55
CA LEU A 87 3.81 -6.57 -4.43
C LEU A 87 2.83 -6.05 -5.49
N LEU A 88 2.01 -6.94 -6.07
CA LEU A 88 0.99 -6.56 -7.04
C LEU A 88 -0.17 -5.78 -6.39
N ILE A 89 -0.53 -6.11 -5.15
CA ILE A 89 -1.58 -5.40 -4.41
C ILE A 89 -1.06 -4.03 -3.94
N ASP A 90 0.19 -3.94 -3.51
CA ASP A 90 0.87 -2.72 -3.10
C ASP A 90 0.87 -1.66 -4.19
N ILE A 91 1.21 -2.04 -5.44
CA ILE A 91 1.23 -1.06 -6.54
C ILE A 91 -0.17 -0.51 -6.83
N VAL A 92 -1.22 -1.33 -6.73
CA VAL A 92 -2.60 -0.89 -6.93
C VAL A 92 -3.06 0.01 -5.77
N SER A 93 -2.76 -0.40 -4.53
CA SER A 93 -3.25 0.25 -3.31
C SER A 93 -2.52 1.54 -2.99
N TYR A 94 -1.22 1.61 -3.28
CA TYR A 94 -0.35 2.69 -2.81
C TYR A 94 0.38 3.45 -3.92
N GLY A 95 0.38 2.92 -5.14
CA GLY A 95 0.81 3.65 -6.34
C GLY A 95 -0.37 4.23 -7.10
N ILE A 96 -1.23 3.35 -7.61
CA ILE A 96 -2.34 3.70 -8.51
C ILE A 96 -3.42 4.48 -7.77
N THR A 97 -3.86 4.02 -6.60
CA THR A 97 -4.96 4.68 -5.88
C THR A 97 -4.65 6.14 -5.51
N PRO A 98 -3.47 6.47 -4.93
CA PRO A 98 -3.04 7.86 -4.75
C PRO A 98 -2.97 8.69 -6.03
N ALA A 99 -2.51 8.10 -7.13
CA ALA A 99 -2.43 8.80 -8.43
C ALA A 99 -3.83 9.14 -8.95
N ILE A 100 -4.79 8.22 -8.85
CA ILE A 100 -6.19 8.45 -9.21
C ILE A 100 -6.83 9.49 -8.28
N LEU A 101 -6.50 9.50 -6.98
CA LEU A 101 -7.00 10.50 -6.03
C LEU A 101 -6.68 11.93 -6.50
N ILE A 102 -5.41 12.19 -6.85
CA ILE A 102 -4.98 13.50 -7.34
C ILE A 102 -5.66 13.86 -8.65
N LEU A 103 -5.75 12.92 -9.60
CA LEU A 103 -6.41 13.14 -10.88
C LEU A 103 -7.90 13.48 -10.69
N SER A 104 -8.61 12.69 -9.88
CA SER A 104 -10.03 12.88 -9.65
C SER A 104 -10.34 14.19 -8.94
N TYR A 105 -9.57 14.54 -7.91
CA TYR A 105 -9.73 15.81 -7.21
C TYR A 105 -9.38 17.01 -8.12
N GLY A 106 -8.40 16.85 -9.01
CA GLY A 106 -8.09 17.78 -10.10
C GLY A 106 -9.09 17.76 -11.28
N LYS A 107 -10.26 17.13 -11.13
CA LYS A 107 -11.31 16.99 -12.17
C LYS A 107 -10.81 16.37 -13.47
N PHE A 108 -9.82 15.50 -13.37
CA PHE A 108 -9.13 14.86 -14.50
C PHE A 108 -8.54 15.86 -15.50
N ASP A 109 -8.20 17.08 -15.06
CA ASP A 109 -7.48 18.02 -15.90
C ASP A 109 -6.10 17.42 -16.27
N PRO A 110 -5.71 17.40 -17.56
CA PRO A 110 -4.44 16.85 -18.01
C PRO A 110 -3.20 17.41 -17.29
N ILE A 111 -3.28 18.60 -16.69
CA ILE A 111 -2.18 19.20 -15.93
C ILE A 111 -1.75 18.36 -14.71
N PHE A 112 -2.64 17.51 -14.19
CA PHE A 112 -2.36 16.61 -13.06
C PHE A 112 -1.72 15.28 -13.50
N LEU A 113 -1.76 14.96 -14.80
CA LEU A 113 -1.24 13.71 -15.34
C LEU A 113 0.27 13.51 -15.11
N PRO A 114 1.14 14.53 -15.27
CA PRO A 114 2.57 14.38 -14.97
C PRO A 114 2.83 14.04 -13.50
N VAL A 115 2.07 14.63 -12.57
CA VAL A 115 2.20 14.36 -11.12
C VAL A 115 1.83 12.92 -10.81
N ALA A 116 0.67 12.48 -11.31
CA ALA A 116 0.21 11.10 -11.18
C ALA A 116 1.22 10.09 -11.77
N PHE A 117 1.79 10.41 -12.94
CA PHE A 117 2.80 9.58 -13.58
C PHE A 117 4.09 9.49 -12.77
N ILE A 118 4.59 10.60 -12.23
CA ILE A 118 5.80 10.63 -11.39
C ILE A 118 5.61 9.78 -10.13
N MET A 119 4.44 9.87 -9.48
CA MET A 119 4.11 9.04 -8.32
C MET A 119 4.10 7.55 -8.67
N LEU A 120 3.51 7.18 -9.80
CA LEU A 120 3.52 5.80 -10.28
C LEU A 120 4.94 5.29 -10.55
N VAL A 121 5.75 6.07 -11.27
CA VAL A 121 7.14 5.70 -11.58
C VAL A 121 7.95 5.51 -10.29
N ALA A 122 7.83 6.46 -9.34
CA ALA A 122 8.48 6.36 -8.04
C ALA A 122 8.06 5.11 -7.26
N GLY A 123 6.76 4.82 -7.24
CA GLY A 123 6.19 3.64 -6.59
C GLY A 123 6.72 2.34 -7.19
N VAL A 124 6.70 2.20 -8.51
CA VAL A 124 7.18 1.01 -9.23
C VAL A 124 8.68 0.81 -8.99
N ILE A 125 9.50 1.84 -9.16
CA ILE A 125 10.96 1.73 -8.94
C ILE A 125 11.25 1.30 -7.50
N ARG A 126 10.57 1.89 -6.52
CA ARG A 126 10.74 1.55 -5.10
C ARG A 126 10.35 0.10 -4.80
N LEU A 127 9.22 -0.38 -5.34
CA LEU A 127 8.77 -1.77 -5.19
C LEU A 127 9.75 -2.75 -5.87
N SER A 128 10.18 -2.47 -7.09
CA SER A 128 11.14 -3.29 -7.81
C SER A 128 12.50 -3.36 -7.10
N TYR A 129 12.97 -2.22 -6.55
CA TYR A 129 14.19 -2.18 -5.75
C TYR A 129 14.08 -3.04 -4.50
N PHE A 130 12.98 -2.90 -3.75
CA PHE A 130 12.75 -3.69 -2.54
C PHE A 130 12.62 -5.19 -2.82
N SER A 131 11.95 -5.57 -3.91
CA SER A 131 11.80 -6.96 -4.34
C SER A 131 13.14 -7.60 -4.75
N THR A 132 14.05 -6.80 -5.34
CA THR A 132 15.34 -7.29 -5.85
C THR A 132 16.43 -7.31 -4.78
N PHE A 133 16.55 -6.25 -3.98
CA PHE A 133 17.68 -6.05 -3.06
C PHE A 133 17.30 -6.25 -1.59
N GLY A 134 16.01 -6.36 -1.26
CA GLY A 134 15.54 -6.54 0.11
C GLY A 134 15.87 -5.37 1.04
N LEU A 135 16.03 -5.67 2.33
CA LEU A 135 16.41 -4.69 3.36
C LEU A 135 17.93 -4.51 3.39
N ALA A 136 18.42 -3.27 3.24
CA ALA A 136 19.82 -2.96 3.50
C ALA A 136 20.17 -3.28 4.97
N ASP A 137 21.10 -4.20 5.18
CA ASP A 137 21.57 -4.67 6.50
C ASP A 137 20.46 -5.20 7.45
N GLY A 138 19.37 -5.75 6.89
CA GLY A 138 18.38 -6.54 7.65
C GLY A 138 17.48 -5.79 8.65
N SER A 139 17.61 -4.47 8.82
CA SER A 139 16.85 -3.73 9.84
C SER A 139 16.27 -2.37 9.42
N LYS A 140 16.65 -1.80 8.27
CA LYS A 140 16.17 -0.48 7.81
C LYS A 140 15.81 -0.50 6.32
N TYR A 141 14.71 0.19 5.96
CA TYR A 141 14.35 0.41 4.57
C TYR A 141 15.24 1.50 3.97
N THR A 142 15.63 1.35 2.71
CA THR A 142 16.15 2.47 1.91
C THR A 142 14.94 3.15 1.26
N GLY A 143 14.64 4.38 1.67
CA GLY A 143 13.47 5.13 1.24
C GLY A 143 12.23 4.94 2.11
N LEU A 144 11.20 5.75 1.87
CA LEU A 144 9.92 5.68 2.57
C LEU A 144 9.06 4.54 2.02
N ALA A 145 8.43 3.79 2.93
CA ALA A 145 7.54 2.71 2.50
C ALA A 145 6.26 3.24 1.82
N ILE A 146 5.82 2.57 0.76
CA ILE A 146 4.78 3.09 -0.16
C ILE A 146 3.41 3.14 0.50
N ASP A 147 3.14 2.22 1.43
CA ASP A 147 1.99 2.20 2.33
C ASP A 147 1.78 3.56 3.06
N ASN A 148 2.89 4.24 3.41
CA ASN A 148 2.83 5.57 4.01
C ASN A 148 2.23 6.64 3.10
N ASN A 149 2.23 6.44 1.79
CA ASN A 149 1.62 7.39 0.85
C ASN A 149 0.12 7.52 1.16
N SER A 150 -0.57 6.38 1.34
CA SER A 150 -1.99 6.38 1.68
C SER A 150 -2.26 6.91 3.08
N ILE A 151 -1.45 6.55 4.08
CA ILE A 151 -1.58 7.09 5.45
C ILE A 151 -1.49 8.62 5.45
N PHE A 152 -0.46 9.15 4.77
CA PHE A 152 -0.20 10.58 4.72
C PHE A 152 -1.27 11.33 3.91
N LEU A 153 -1.67 10.81 2.75
CA LEU A 153 -2.70 11.47 1.93
C LEU A 153 -4.06 11.48 2.63
N VAL A 154 -4.45 10.39 3.29
CA VAL A 154 -5.66 10.36 4.13
C VAL A 154 -5.60 11.42 5.23
N PHE A 155 -4.43 11.61 5.85
CA PHE A 155 -4.24 12.66 6.86
C PHE A 155 -4.38 14.07 6.26
N VAL A 156 -3.73 14.34 5.13
CA VAL A 156 -3.83 15.62 4.42
C VAL A 156 -5.29 15.91 4.02
N PHE A 157 -6.04 14.88 3.62
CA PHE A 157 -7.46 14.99 3.24
C PHE A 157 -8.39 15.39 4.39
N LEU A 158 -7.95 15.34 5.65
CA LEU A 158 -8.74 15.88 6.76
C LEU A 158 -8.91 17.39 6.67
N PHE A 159 -7.95 18.07 6.03
CA PHE A 159 -7.90 19.53 5.90
C PHE A 159 -8.59 20.05 4.63
N ASP A 160 -9.16 19.17 3.79
CA ASP A 160 -9.88 19.52 2.56
C ASP A 160 -10.88 20.67 2.74
N GLY A 161 -11.73 20.58 3.77
CA GLY A 161 -12.76 21.59 4.04
C GLY A 161 -12.26 22.94 4.56
N LEU A 162 -10.96 23.11 4.79
CA LEU A 162 -10.36 24.37 5.25
C LEU A 162 -9.84 25.25 4.11
N PHE A 163 -9.69 24.68 2.91
CA PHE A 163 -9.12 25.35 1.76
C PHE A 163 -10.12 25.43 0.60
N ASN A 164 -9.86 26.33 -0.34
CA ASN A 164 -10.56 26.31 -1.63
C ASN A 164 -10.09 25.08 -2.44
N GLU A 165 -11.01 24.45 -3.18
CA GLU A 165 -10.75 23.31 -4.06
C GLU A 165 -9.47 23.49 -4.91
N GLY A 166 -9.28 24.65 -5.54
CA GLY A 166 -8.09 24.89 -6.36
C GLY A 166 -6.78 24.90 -5.56
N ILE A 167 -6.79 25.47 -4.36
CA ILE A 167 -5.62 25.48 -3.46
C ILE A 167 -5.35 24.08 -2.94
N PHE A 168 -6.40 23.35 -2.57
CA PHE A 168 -6.27 22.00 -2.04
C PHE A 168 -5.73 21.02 -3.09
N SER A 169 -6.15 21.13 -4.35
CA SER A 169 -5.57 20.36 -5.47
C SER A 169 -4.06 20.58 -5.59
N ILE A 170 -3.59 21.83 -5.44
CA ILE A 170 -2.16 22.15 -5.47
C ILE A 170 -1.44 21.54 -4.26
N ILE A 171 -2.03 21.62 -3.07
CA ILE A 171 -1.49 20.99 -1.85
C ILE A 171 -1.33 19.48 -2.07
N LEU A 172 -2.36 18.80 -2.59
CA LEU A 172 -2.31 17.37 -2.91
C LEU A 172 -1.20 17.04 -3.92
N CYS A 173 -1.01 17.86 -4.95
CA CYS A 173 0.10 17.69 -5.89
C CYS A 173 1.46 17.80 -5.25
N VAL A 174 1.67 18.85 -4.43
CA VAL A 174 2.95 19.06 -3.74
C VAL A 174 3.22 17.92 -2.76
N CYS A 175 2.22 17.49 -2.01
CA CYS A 175 2.31 16.32 -1.15
C CYS A 175 2.62 15.04 -1.95
N GLY A 176 1.94 14.81 -3.08
CA GLY A 176 2.16 13.65 -3.94
C GLY A 176 3.58 13.60 -4.52
N LEU A 177 4.10 14.72 -5.02
CA LEU A 177 5.48 14.84 -5.51
C LEU A 177 6.49 14.67 -4.37
N GLY A 178 6.21 15.23 -3.19
CA GLY A 178 7.02 15.06 -2.00
C GLY A 178 7.11 13.60 -1.57
N LEU A 179 5.99 12.89 -1.54
CA LEU A 179 5.93 11.46 -1.27
C LEU A 179 6.72 10.66 -2.32
N ALA A 180 6.51 10.94 -3.61
CA ALA A 180 7.25 10.28 -4.70
C ALA A 180 8.78 10.44 -4.53
N ALA A 181 9.24 11.64 -4.18
CA ALA A 181 10.65 11.89 -3.87
C ALA A 181 11.12 11.10 -2.64
N LEU A 182 10.30 11.01 -1.58
CA LEU A 182 10.60 10.22 -0.38
C LEU A 182 10.62 8.71 -0.64
N ASN A 183 9.77 8.19 -1.53
CA ASN A 183 9.76 6.77 -1.90
C ASN A 183 11.09 6.36 -2.55
N VAL A 184 11.67 7.20 -3.40
CA VAL A 184 12.93 6.91 -4.12
C VAL A 184 14.17 7.39 -3.35
N SER A 185 13.98 8.15 -2.27
CA SER A 185 15.06 8.69 -1.46
C SER A 185 15.91 7.59 -0.82
N GLN A 186 17.21 7.85 -0.63
CA GLN A 186 18.11 6.93 0.08
C GLN A 186 18.05 7.08 1.61
N ILE A 187 17.11 7.86 2.13
CA ILE A 187 16.93 8.05 3.58
C ILE A 187 16.55 6.71 4.21
N LYS A 188 17.31 6.27 5.21
CA LYS A 188 17.02 5.05 5.96
C LYS A 188 15.82 5.28 6.88
N THR A 189 14.63 4.81 6.47
CA THR A 189 13.44 4.93 7.31
C THR A 189 13.24 3.67 8.17
N PRO A 190 12.85 3.82 9.45
CA PRO A 190 12.56 2.68 10.30
C PRO A 190 11.32 1.92 9.80
N LYS A 191 11.34 0.60 9.88
CA LYS A 191 10.21 -0.26 9.51
C LYS A 191 9.03 -0.03 10.47
N LEU A 192 8.02 0.73 10.03
CA LEU A 192 6.85 1.05 10.86
C LEU A 192 5.99 -0.19 11.14
N SER A 193 5.72 -1.03 10.15
CA SER A 193 4.92 -2.26 10.28
C SER A 193 5.58 -3.40 11.09
N GLY A 194 6.78 -3.18 11.62
CA GLY A 194 7.52 -4.18 12.42
C GLY A 194 7.19 -4.14 13.91
N ASN A 195 6.72 -3.00 14.43
CA ASN A 195 6.52 -2.79 15.86
C ASN A 195 5.03 -2.92 16.22
N PRO A 196 4.64 -3.78 17.17
CA PRO A 196 3.24 -3.94 17.59
C PRO A 196 2.61 -2.63 18.08
N VAL A 197 3.41 -1.69 18.62
CA VAL A 197 2.93 -0.36 19.03
C VAL A 197 2.44 0.44 17.81
N ASN A 198 3.18 0.42 16.71
CA ASN A 198 2.81 1.13 15.49
C ASN A 198 1.55 0.53 14.86
N VAL A 199 1.38 -0.79 14.94
CA VAL A 199 0.14 -1.46 14.47
C VAL A 199 -1.06 -1.01 15.31
N CYS A 200 -0.90 -0.85 16.62
CA CYS A 200 -1.96 -0.32 17.49
C CYS A 200 -2.27 1.15 17.18
N ILE A 201 -1.24 1.97 16.94
CA ILE A 201 -1.41 3.38 16.51
C ILE A 201 -2.17 3.43 15.18
N LEU A 202 -1.79 2.61 14.20
CA LEU A 202 -2.49 2.53 12.92
C LEU A 202 -3.94 2.11 13.12
N ALA A 203 -4.22 1.09 13.92
CA ALA A 203 -5.59 0.65 14.18
C ALA A 203 -6.44 1.76 14.82
N ALA A 204 -5.90 2.49 15.80
CA ALA A 204 -6.56 3.64 16.40
C ALA A 204 -6.82 4.74 15.37
N TYR A 205 -5.84 5.01 14.50
CA TYR A 205 -5.97 5.97 13.41
C TYR A 205 -7.05 5.54 12.39
N THR A 206 -7.06 4.28 11.95
CA THR A 206 -8.08 3.71 11.06
C THR A 206 -9.49 3.87 11.64
N ILE A 207 -9.67 3.56 12.93
CA ILE A 207 -10.96 3.73 13.61
C ILE A 207 -11.35 5.20 13.67
N GLY A 208 -10.42 6.09 14.05
CA GLY A 208 -10.65 7.53 14.11
C GLY A 208 -11.07 8.11 12.75
N ILE A 209 -10.33 7.80 11.69
CA ILE A 209 -10.63 8.18 10.31
C ILE A 209 -12.00 7.64 9.88
N THR A 210 -12.33 6.39 10.21
CA THR A 210 -13.63 5.79 9.90
C THR A 210 -14.78 6.54 10.58
N ILE A 211 -14.62 6.94 11.83
CA ILE A 211 -15.64 7.73 12.56
C ILE A 211 -15.78 9.12 11.93
N ILE A 212 -14.65 9.82 11.72
CA ILE A 212 -14.64 11.20 11.20
C ILE A 212 -15.26 11.26 9.80
N TYR A 213 -14.81 10.42 8.87
CA TYR A 213 -15.37 10.41 7.52
C TYR A 213 -16.74 9.75 7.46
N GLY A 214 -17.03 8.79 8.34
CA GLY A 214 -18.36 8.22 8.49
C GLY A 214 -19.41 9.29 8.78
N TRP A 215 -19.11 10.24 9.67
CA TRP A 215 -19.97 11.40 9.92
C TRP A 215 -20.07 12.40 8.77
N LYS A 216 -19.11 12.42 7.83
CA LYS A 216 -19.20 13.28 6.63
C LYS A 216 -20.02 12.67 5.50
N ILE A 217 -20.30 11.36 5.55
CA ILE A 217 -21.07 10.65 4.52
C ILE A 217 -22.58 10.77 4.76
N PHE A 218 -23.01 10.88 6.02
CA PHE A 218 -24.40 11.05 6.43
C PHE A 218 -24.74 12.53 6.69
#